data_AF-A0AAV7G8C5-F1
#
_entry.id   AF-A0AAV7G8C5-F1
#
_cell.length_a   1.000
_cell.length_b   1.000
_cell.length_c   1.000
_cell.angle_alpha   90.00
_cell.angle_beta   90.00
_cell.angle_gamma   90.00
#
_symmetry.space_group_name_H-M   'P 1'
#
loop_
_entity.id
_entity.type
_entity.pdbx_description
1 polymer ?
#
loop_
_entity_poly.entity_id
_entity_poly.type
_entity_poly.pdbx_seq_one_letter_code
_entity_poly.pdbx_strand_id
1 'polypeptide(L)'
;MDSLKSFKGYGKMDPAEDREFRRKAKSRLILIAVAVVLLIAIVAGVAISVTVNKRKSRDSSSSPQSPISASSSIKAICSVTRYPDSCFASLSSAAINSSTVATDPAALFQLSLAVASRSISKLSSFLSTVKIPTTDIRLQAAVNDCKELLDDAVDRLNDSAAIFTTAKPGEKILSDIKISDLKTWLSTTITDQETCLDSFEGTTGGFREKLEAAMVNSTQYASNSLAIVTGIMGIMEKFHFPHNRKLLATTAQRRVLLADETEANVTVAMDGSGKVKSIQEAVDMVPRRSLRRFVIYIKEGEYKENVVVDKNKWNVVLVGDGMYKTIITGNKNFIDGTPTFSTATFVVTGKGFVAKDIGFKNSAGAEKHQAVALRSGSDRSIFYRCSFDAFQDTLYAHSNRQFYRDCHIIGTVDFIFGNAAVVFKNCKILPRQPLPNQANTITAQGRKDPNQNTGFSIQGCTIQPYDAVNRPTFLGRPWKNYSTTVIIKSEIGAVIDPTGWMPWVFGTVPPETINYAEFQNTGAGANVAGRVTWPGYRPAIDADEASKYGVGSFLNGREWISEAGVQFDLNL
;
A
#
# COMPACT_ATOMS: atom_id res chain seq x y z
N MET A 1 31.25 -35.05 -11.18
CA MET A 1 30.12 -34.78 -12.10
C MET A 1 28.88 -35.35 -11.42
N ASP A 2 27.74 -34.67 -11.57
CA ASP A 2 26.49 -34.82 -10.80
C ASP A 2 26.38 -34.08 -9.46
N SER A 3 26.09 -32.77 -9.55
CA SER A 3 25.17 -32.05 -8.65
C SER A 3 24.97 -30.62 -9.17
N LEU A 4 24.18 -30.45 -10.22
CA LEU A 4 23.76 -29.14 -10.75
C LEU A 4 22.36 -29.24 -11.36
N LYS A 5 21.37 -29.62 -10.55
CA LYS A 5 19.93 -29.44 -10.89
C LYS A 5 19.12 -29.13 -9.63
N SER A 6 19.27 -27.91 -9.11
CA SER A 6 18.17 -27.20 -8.45
C SER A 6 18.53 -25.72 -8.27
N PHE A 7 18.54 -24.99 -9.39
CA PHE A 7 18.44 -23.53 -9.36
C PHE A 7 17.18 -23.16 -10.13
N LYS A 8 16.04 -23.12 -9.42
CA LYS A 8 14.85 -22.42 -9.90
C LYS A 8 14.99 -20.96 -9.49
N GLY A 9 15.65 -20.18 -10.34
CA GLY A 9 15.52 -18.73 -10.32
C GLY A 9 14.09 -18.34 -10.70
N TYR A 10 13.53 -17.35 -10.01
CA TYR A 10 12.25 -16.73 -10.32
C TYR A 10 12.21 -16.25 -11.77
N GLY A 11 11.12 -16.56 -12.49
CA GLY A 11 10.83 -15.97 -13.80
C GLY A 11 10.82 -16.89 -15.02
N LYS A 12 10.25 -18.11 -14.95
CA LYS A 12 9.86 -18.85 -16.17
C LYS A 12 8.35 -19.06 -16.22
N MET A 13 7.69 -18.33 -17.11
CA MET A 13 6.36 -18.70 -17.62
C MET A 13 6.45 -19.96 -18.47
N ASP A 14 5.39 -20.76 -18.45
CA ASP A 14 5.21 -21.94 -19.29
C ASP A 14 5.10 -21.51 -20.78
N PRO A 15 5.83 -22.13 -21.73
CA PRO A 15 5.66 -21.91 -23.17
C PRO A 15 4.23 -22.09 -23.70
N ALA A 16 3.34 -22.72 -22.92
CA ALA A 16 1.90 -22.79 -23.20
C ALA A 16 1.18 -21.46 -22.93
N GLU A 17 1.56 -20.72 -21.88
CA GLU A 17 0.96 -19.44 -21.48
C GLU A 17 1.30 -18.30 -22.45
N ASP A 18 2.54 -18.24 -22.99
CA ASP A 18 2.92 -17.26 -24.03
C ASP A 18 2.15 -17.48 -25.33
N ARG A 19 1.91 -18.75 -25.70
CA ARG A 19 1.10 -19.08 -26.88
C ARG A 19 -0.38 -18.71 -26.69
N GLU A 20 -0.92 -18.91 -25.49
CA GLU A 20 -2.30 -18.53 -25.19
C GLU A 20 -2.49 -17.00 -25.12
N PHE A 21 -1.49 -16.28 -24.57
CA PHE A 21 -1.47 -14.82 -24.53
C PHE A 21 -1.45 -14.20 -25.93
N ARG A 22 -0.59 -14.69 -26.84
CA ARG A 22 -0.53 -14.22 -28.23
C ARG A 22 -1.82 -14.50 -29.00
N ARG A 23 -2.50 -15.62 -28.73
CA ARG A 23 -3.82 -15.93 -29.32
C ARG A 23 -4.90 -14.98 -28.82
N LYS A 24 -4.93 -14.70 -27.50
CA LYS A 24 -5.87 -13.73 -26.90
C LYS A 24 -5.61 -12.30 -27.38
N ALA A 25 -4.36 -11.91 -27.60
CA ALA A 25 -3.99 -10.59 -28.14
C ALA A 25 -4.47 -10.39 -29.59
N LYS A 26 -4.29 -11.38 -30.46
CA LYS A 26 -4.81 -11.33 -31.85
C LYS A 26 -6.34 -11.29 -31.90
N SER A 27 -7.02 -12.04 -31.04
CA SER A 27 -8.49 -12.03 -30.97
C SER A 27 -9.05 -10.69 -30.45
N ARG A 28 -8.33 -10.01 -29.53
CA ARG A 28 -8.70 -8.67 -29.04
C ARG A 28 -8.55 -7.58 -30.11
N LEU A 29 -7.50 -7.66 -30.94
CA LEU A 29 -7.31 -6.71 -32.04
C LEU A 29 -8.43 -6.79 -33.08
N ILE A 30 -8.92 -7.99 -33.39
CA ILE A 30 -10.06 -8.19 -34.30
C ILE A 30 -11.36 -7.60 -33.70
N LEU A 31 -11.60 -7.84 -32.40
CA LEU A 31 -12.76 -7.28 -31.68
C LEU A 31 -12.75 -5.74 -31.63
N ILE A 32 -11.57 -5.13 -31.43
CA ILE A 32 -11.41 -3.67 -31.44
C ILE A 32 -11.71 -3.11 -32.84
N ALA A 33 -11.21 -3.76 -33.89
CA ALA A 33 -11.48 -3.33 -35.27
C ALA A 33 -12.99 -3.36 -35.60
N VAL A 34 -13.69 -4.43 -35.21
CA VAL A 34 -15.15 -4.55 -35.41
C VAL A 34 -15.92 -3.49 -34.60
N ALA A 35 -15.51 -3.22 -33.36
CA ALA A 35 -16.12 -2.20 -32.51
C ALA A 35 -15.96 -0.78 -33.09
N VAL A 36 -14.80 -0.46 -33.66
CA VAL A 36 -14.55 0.84 -34.32
C VAL A 36 -15.43 1.00 -35.56
N VAL A 37 -15.59 -0.03 -36.38
CA VAL A 37 -16.48 0.00 -37.56
C VAL A 37 -17.94 0.20 -37.15
N LEU A 38 -18.41 -0.48 -36.10
CA LEU A 38 -19.76 -0.30 -35.57
C LEU A 38 -19.98 1.11 -35.01
N LEU A 39 -18.97 1.68 -34.33
CA LEU A 39 -19.07 3.03 -33.77
C LEU A 39 -19.15 4.09 -34.88
N ILE A 40 -18.39 3.93 -35.96
CA ILE A 40 -18.46 4.81 -37.14
C ILE A 40 -19.84 4.73 -37.81
N ALA A 41 -20.42 3.52 -37.92
CA ALA A 41 -21.76 3.34 -38.48
C ALA A 41 -22.86 3.99 -37.61
N ILE A 42 -22.75 3.91 -36.28
CA ILE A 42 -23.69 4.55 -35.35
C ILE A 42 -23.57 6.08 -35.45
N VAL A 43 -22.36 6.62 -35.49
CA VAL A 43 -22.14 8.08 -35.62
C VAL A 43 -22.68 8.60 -36.94
N ALA A 44 -22.49 7.87 -38.04
CA ALA A 44 -23.07 8.21 -39.33
C ALA A 44 -24.61 8.16 -39.31
N GLY A 45 -25.20 7.15 -38.66
CA GLY A 45 -26.66 7.03 -38.49
C GLY A 45 -27.27 8.19 -37.67
N VAL A 46 -26.60 8.59 -36.58
CA VAL A 46 -27.05 9.71 -35.73
C VAL A 46 -26.94 11.05 -36.47
N ALA A 47 -25.89 11.27 -37.26
CA ALA A 47 -25.75 12.50 -38.06
C ALA A 47 -26.85 12.65 -39.13
N ILE A 48 -27.31 11.54 -39.72
CA ILE A 48 -28.41 11.52 -40.69
C ILE A 48 -29.77 11.75 -39.99
N SER A 49 -30.00 11.19 -38.80
CA SER A 49 -31.24 11.47 -38.04
C SER A 49 -31.34 12.91 -37.53
N VAL A 50 -30.22 13.53 -37.13
CA VAL A 50 -30.20 14.92 -36.62
C VAL A 50 -30.44 15.95 -37.73
N THR A 51 -30.05 15.66 -38.97
CA THR A 51 -30.28 16.57 -40.11
C THR A 51 -31.72 16.52 -40.62
N VAL A 52 -32.39 15.36 -40.53
CA VAL A 52 -33.81 15.22 -40.95
C VAL A 52 -34.78 15.80 -39.90
N ASN A 53 -34.43 15.79 -38.61
CA ASN A 53 -35.33 16.27 -37.56
C ASN A 53 -35.29 17.81 -37.33
N LYS A 54 -34.40 18.54 -38.02
CA LYS A 54 -34.25 20.00 -37.87
C LYS A 54 -35.26 20.84 -38.66
N ARG A 55 -36.26 20.22 -39.30
CA ARG A 55 -37.30 20.91 -40.09
C ARG A 55 -38.73 20.83 -39.52
N LYS A 56 -38.93 20.31 -38.31
CA LYS A 56 -40.26 20.37 -37.67
C LYS A 56 -40.19 20.75 -36.20
N SER A 57 -40.96 21.79 -35.88
CA SER A 57 -41.38 22.24 -34.55
C SER A 57 -40.38 23.10 -33.76
N ARG A 58 -40.50 24.41 -33.99
CA ARG A 58 -40.64 25.40 -32.91
C ARG A 58 -41.99 25.13 -32.24
N ASP A 59 -42.00 24.86 -30.94
CA ASP A 59 -42.95 25.45 -29.99
C ASP A 59 -42.59 25.08 -28.55
N SER A 60 -42.81 26.04 -27.66
CA SER A 60 -42.47 26.09 -26.25
C SER A 60 -43.29 25.17 -25.36
N SER A 61 -42.64 24.46 -24.44
CA SER A 61 -43.08 24.33 -23.04
C SER A 61 -42.03 23.56 -22.22
N SER A 62 -41.59 24.16 -21.12
CA SER A 62 -40.71 23.55 -20.12
C SER A 62 -41.45 22.42 -19.40
N SER A 63 -41.12 21.19 -19.74
CA SER A 63 -41.60 19.98 -19.07
C SER A 63 -40.74 19.67 -17.84
N PRO A 64 -41.32 19.23 -16.71
CA PRO A 64 -40.54 18.78 -15.55
C PRO A 64 -39.74 17.52 -15.92
N GLN A 65 -38.44 17.49 -15.64
CA GLN A 65 -37.61 16.32 -15.84
C GLN A 65 -38.14 15.12 -15.03
N SER A 66 -38.27 13.97 -15.70
CA SER A 66 -38.65 12.70 -15.08
C SER A 66 -37.61 12.26 -14.03
N PRO A 67 -38.01 11.61 -12.92
CA PRO A 67 -37.08 11.16 -11.89
C PRO A 67 -36.05 10.16 -12.45
N ILE A 68 -34.77 10.36 -12.12
CA ILE A 68 -33.66 9.47 -12.49
C ILE A 68 -33.94 8.08 -11.90
N SER A 69 -33.95 7.04 -12.73
CA SER A 69 -34.12 5.67 -12.25
C SER A 69 -32.92 5.19 -11.42
N ALA A 70 -33.14 4.23 -10.52
CA ALA A 70 -32.07 3.54 -9.77
C ALA A 70 -30.97 3.03 -10.69
N SER A 71 -31.37 2.39 -11.79
CA SER A 71 -30.49 1.77 -12.77
C SER A 71 -29.55 2.80 -13.41
N SER A 72 -30.07 3.98 -13.76
CA SER A 72 -29.25 5.06 -14.33
C SER A 72 -28.25 5.63 -13.32
N SER A 73 -28.63 5.74 -12.04
CA SER A 73 -27.72 6.21 -10.97
C SER A 73 -26.59 5.21 -10.72
N ILE A 74 -26.90 3.91 -10.70
CA ILE A 74 -25.91 2.83 -10.57
C ILE A 74 -24.97 2.80 -11.80
N LYS A 75 -25.49 2.96 -13.03
CA LYS A 75 -24.64 3.06 -14.23
C LYS A 75 -23.69 4.25 -14.15
N ALA A 76 -24.17 5.41 -13.69
CA ALA A 76 -23.36 6.60 -13.53
C ALA A 76 -22.21 6.39 -12.53
N ILE A 77 -22.49 5.82 -11.35
CA ILE A 77 -21.45 5.57 -10.34
C ILE A 77 -20.46 4.49 -10.79
N CYS A 78 -20.92 3.46 -11.49
CA CYS A 78 -20.06 2.39 -12.00
C CYS A 78 -19.20 2.82 -13.19
N SER A 79 -19.56 3.89 -13.90
CA SER A 79 -18.81 4.37 -15.07
C SER A 79 -17.39 4.84 -14.76
N VAL A 80 -17.10 5.21 -13.50
CA VAL A 80 -15.74 5.62 -13.07
C VAL A 80 -14.90 4.45 -12.57
N THR A 81 -15.47 3.25 -12.52
CA THR A 81 -14.80 2.08 -11.91
C THR A 81 -13.97 1.30 -12.92
N ARG A 82 -13.01 0.53 -12.39
CA ARG A 82 -12.17 -0.36 -13.22
C ARG A 82 -12.95 -1.56 -13.76
N TYR A 83 -14.01 -1.99 -13.06
CA TYR A 83 -14.84 -3.12 -13.42
C TYR A 83 -16.33 -2.72 -13.47
N PRO A 84 -16.74 -1.93 -14.48
CA PRO A 84 -18.08 -1.34 -14.56
C PRO A 84 -19.20 -2.37 -14.58
N ASP A 85 -19.02 -3.49 -15.29
CA ASP A 85 -20.02 -4.57 -15.36
C ASP A 85 -20.19 -5.27 -14.00
N SER A 86 -19.06 -5.58 -13.35
CA SER A 86 -19.03 -6.18 -12.01
C SER A 86 -19.63 -5.26 -10.95
N CYS A 87 -19.33 -3.95 -11.04
CA CYS A 87 -19.95 -2.91 -10.23
C CYS A 87 -21.47 -2.87 -10.42
N PHE A 88 -21.92 -2.78 -11.68
CA PHE A 88 -23.34 -2.66 -11.98
C PHE A 88 -24.13 -3.89 -11.53
N ALA A 89 -23.62 -5.09 -11.82
CA ALA A 89 -24.25 -6.34 -11.43
C ALA A 89 -24.38 -6.45 -9.90
N SER A 90 -23.28 -6.22 -9.17
CA SER A 90 -23.26 -6.37 -7.71
C SER A 90 -24.10 -5.32 -6.97
N LEU A 91 -24.05 -4.05 -7.39
CA LEU A 91 -24.88 -2.99 -6.81
C LEU A 91 -26.36 -3.15 -7.14
N SER A 92 -26.70 -3.57 -8.37
CA SER A 92 -28.10 -3.82 -8.75
C SER A 92 -28.70 -4.95 -7.92
N SER A 93 -27.98 -6.07 -7.75
CA SER A 93 -28.42 -7.18 -6.91
C SER A 93 -28.56 -6.78 -5.44
N ALA A 94 -27.67 -5.93 -4.92
CA ALA A 94 -27.75 -5.47 -3.54
C ALA A 94 -28.88 -4.45 -3.32
N ALA A 95 -29.16 -3.60 -4.31
CA ALA A 95 -30.23 -2.60 -4.26
C ALA A 95 -31.63 -3.22 -4.28
N ILE A 96 -31.84 -4.33 -4.99
CA ILE A 96 -33.12 -5.07 -4.98
C ILE A 96 -33.48 -5.56 -3.57
N ASN A 97 -32.47 -5.90 -2.76
CA ASN A 97 -32.65 -6.41 -1.40
C ASN A 97 -32.72 -5.30 -0.34
N SER A 98 -32.63 -4.03 -0.73
CA SER A 98 -32.75 -2.88 0.16
C SER A 98 -34.06 -2.13 -0.11
N SER A 99 -34.86 -1.88 0.93
CA SER A 99 -36.16 -1.20 0.81
C SER A 99 -36.04 0.27 0.36
N THR A 100 -34.83 0.81 0.28
CA THR A 100 -34.54 2.15 -0.22
C THR A 100 -33.78 2.08 -1.54
N VAL A 101 -34.42 2.52 -2.61
CA VAL A 101 -33.77 2.71 -3.91
C VAL A 101 -32.81 3.89 -3.81
N ALA A 102 -31.52 3.59 -3.60
CA ALA A 102 -30.49 4.63 -3.48
C ALA A 102 -30.20 5.26 -4.85
N THR A 103 -30.81 6.41 -5.13
CA THR A 103 -30.37 7.32 -6.20
C THR A 103 -29.26 8.26 -5.73
N ASP A 104 -29.03 8.34 -4.42
CA ASP A 104 -27.99 9.15 -3.80
C ASP A 104 -26.58 8.55 -3.97
N PRO A 105 -25.58 9.29 -4.49
CA PRO A 105 -24.20 8.82 -4.64
C PRO A 105 -23.53 8.35 -3.34
N ALA A 106 -23.82 8.98 -2.20
CA ALA A 106 -23.23 8.55 -0.92
C ALA A 106 -23.81 7.22 -0.45
N ALA A 107 -25.12 7.03 -0.57
CA ALA A 107 -25.78 5.75 -0.31
C ALA A 107 -25.31 4.63 -1.27
N LEU A 108 -25.12 4.94 -2.55
CA LEU A 108 -24.56 3.98 -3.51
C LEU A 108 -23.09 3.62 -3.21
N PHE A 109 -22.30 4.57 -2.75
CA PHE A 109 -20.94 4.29 -2.29
C PHE A 109 -20.95 3.40 -1.04
N GLN A 110 -21.78 3.68 -0.03
CA GLN A 110 -21.94 2.80 1.14
C GLN A 110 -22.38 1.39 0.75
N LEU A 111 -23.29 1.27 -0.22
CA LEU A 111 -23.71 -0.02 -0.76
C LEU A 111 -22.53 -0.77 -1.39
N SER A 112 -21.64 -0.06 -2.11
CA SER A 112 -20.41 -0.67 -2.66
C SER A 112 -19.49 -1.21 -1.57
N LEU A 113 -19.32 -0.47 -0.46
CA LEU A 113 -18.53 -0.91 0.69
C LEU A 113 -19.12 -2.16 1.32
N ALA A 114 -20.45 -2.20 1.49
CA ALA A 114 -21.16 -3.36 2.04
C ALA A 114 -21.03 -4.61 1.16
N VAL A 115 -21.11 -4.44 -0.17
CA VAL A 115 -20.91 -5.52 -1.15
C VAL A 115 -19.48 -6.09 -1.04
N ALA A 116 -18.47 -5.22 -1.01
CA ALA A 116 -17.08 -5.64 -0.85
C ALA A 116 -16.85 -6.36 0.49
N SER A 117 -17.36 -5.79 1.58
CA SER A 117 -17.20 -6.32 2.94
C SER A 117 -17.81 -7.71 3.08
N ARG A 118 -19.03 -7.92 2.55
CA ARG A 118 -19.69 -9.24 2.54
C ARG A 118 -18.89 -10.28 1.75
N SER A 119 -18.34 -9.90 0.60
CA SER A 119 -17.56 -10.80 -0.23
C SER A 119 -16.27 -11.25 0.46
N ILE A 120 -15.55 -10.32 1.09
CA ILE A 120 -14.31 -10.63 1.84
C ILE A 120 -14.62 -11.44 3.10
N SER A 121 -15.66 -11.08 3.85
CA SER A 121 -16.07 -11.80 5.07
C SER A 121 -16.40 -13.27 4.78
N LYS A 122 -17.02 -13.56 3.63
CA LYS A 122 -17.29 -14.95 3.20
C LYS A 122 -16.00 -15.74 2.99
N LEU A 123 -14.97 -15.12 2.43
CA LEU A 123 -13.66 -15.74 2.22
C LEU A 123 -12.92 -15.98 3.55
N SER A 124 -12.90 -15.00 4.45
CA SER A 124 -12.33 -15.17 5.79
C SER A 124 -13.02 -16.30 6.57
N SER A 125 -14.36 -16.35 6.50
CA SER A 125 -15.16 -17.42 7.10
C SER A 125 -14.81 -18.80 6.51
N PHE A 126 -14.68 -18.89 5.18
CA PHE A 126 -14.23 -20.12 4.51
C PHE A 126 -12.85 -20.57 5.02
N LEU A 127 -11.86 -19.69 5.05
CA LEU A 127 -10.51 -20.00 5.53
C LEU A 127 -10.50 -20.44 6.99
N SER A 128 -11.41 -19.91 7.81
CA SER A 128 -11.56 -20.32 9.21
C SER A 128 -12.10 -21.75 9.39
N THR A 129 -12.74 -22.33 8.36
CA THR A 129 -13.34 -23.68 8.41
C THR A 129 -12.57 -24.72 7.61
N VAL A 130 -11.63 -24.27 6.78
CA VAL A 130 -10.76 -25.14 5.99
C VAL A 130 -9.90 -26.00 6.91
N LYS A 131 -9.97 -27.32 6.73
CA LYS A 131 -9.11 -28.28 7.42
C LYS A 131 -7.82 -28.46 6.63
N ILE A 132 -6.73 -27.96 7.17
CA ILE A 132 -5.38 -28.17 6.63
C ILE A 132 -4.73 -29.35 7.37
N PRO A 133 -4.05 -30.28 6.68
CA PRO A 133 -3.26 -31.31 7.34
C PRO A 133 -2.22 -30.68 8.28
N THR A 134 -2.15 -31.16 9.53
CA THR A 134 -1.20 -30.64 10.53
C THR A 134 0.27 -30.84 10.15
N THR A 135 0.54 -31.73 9.19
CA THR A 135 1.86 -31.97 8.61
C THR A 135 2.30 -30.88 7.63
N ASP A 136 1.38 -30.09 7.07
CA ASP A 136 1.71 -28.99 6.15
C ASP A 136 1.77 -27.65 6.91
N ILE A 137 2.85 -27.49 7.67
CA ILE A 137 3.09 -26.32 8.52
C ILE A 137 3.08 -25.02 7.71
N ARG A 138 3.64 -25.05 6.48
CA ARG A 138 3.73 -23.87 5.62
C ARG A 138 2.36 -23.45 5.12
N LEU A 139 1.54 -24.40 4.64
CA LEU A 139 0.18 -24.11 4.21
C LEU A 139 -0.68 -23.62 5.39
N GLN A 140 -0.51 -24.20 6.57
CA GLN A 140 -1.22 -23.77 7.77
C GLN A 140 -0.86 -22.32 8.14
N ALA A 141 0.42 -21.96 8.10
CA ALA A 141 0.87 -20.59 8.34
C ALA A 141 0.31 -19.62 7.29
N ALA A 142 0.36 -19.99 6.01
CA ALA A 142 -0.19 -19.18 4.92
C ALA A 142 -1.71 -18.92 5.05
N VAL A 143 -2.48 -19.94 5.46
CA VAL A 143 -3.93 -19.80 5.72
C VAL A 143 -4.18 -18.86 6.90
N ASN A 144 -3.38 -18.96 7.97
CA ASN A 144 -3.51 -18.08 9.13
C ASN A 144 -3.19 -16.62 8.76
N ASP A 145 -2.09 -16.38 8.04
CA ASP A 145 -1.70 -15.05 7.57
C ASP A 145 -2.80 -14.45 6.67
N CYS A 146 -3.27 -15.22 5.69
CA CYS A 146 -4.34 -14.76 4.80
C CYS A 146 -5.63 -14.46 5.56
N LYS A 147 -6.03 -15.29 6.55
CA LYS A 147 -7.20 -15.01 7.38
C LYS A 147 -7.07 -13.68 8.12
N GLU A 148 -5.94 -13.44 8.79
CA GLU A 148 -5.67 -12.17 9.49
C GLU A 148 -5.82 -10.98 8.55
N LEU A 149 -5.23 -11.07 7.36
CA LEU A 149 -5.29 -10.04 6.33
C LEU A 149 -6.72 -9.79 5.81
N LEU A 150 -7.51 -10.85 5.59
CA LEU A 150 -8.91 -10.68 5.16
C LEU A 150 -9.78 -10.08 6.28
N ASP A 151 -9.54 -10.41 7.55
CA ASP A 151 -10.22 -9.80 8.69
C ASP A 151 -9.86 -8.31 8.82
N ASP A 152 -8.60 -7.95 8.61
CA ASP A 152 -8.15 -6.56 8.59
C ASP A 152 -8.75 -5.76 7.43
N ALA A 153 -8.85 -6.38 6.24
CA ALA A 153 -9.48 -5.80 5.07
C ALA A 153 -10.97 -5.48 5.32
N VAL A 154 -11.68 -6.37 6.03
CA VAL A 154 -13.08 -6.14 6.46
C VAL A 154 -13.17 -5.00 7.47
N ASP A 155 -12.26 -4.93 8.44
CA ASP A 155 -12.20 -3.83 9.40
C ASP A 155 -11.99 -2.48 8.69
N ARG A 156 -11.12 -2.40 7.67
CA ARG A 156 -10.92 -1.18 6.86
C ARG A 156 -12.18 -0.74 6.11
N LEU A 157 -12.95 -1.70 5.58
CA LEU A 157 -14.23 -1.41 4.92
C LEU A 157 -15.28 -0.93 5.91
N ASN A 158 -15.34 -1.51 7.09
CA ASN A 158 -16.25 -1.10 8.16
C ASN A 158 -15.89 0.30 8.68
N ASP A 159 -14.61 0.60 8.89
CA ASP A 159 -14.13 1.94 9.25
C ASP A 159 -14.52 2.97 8.16
N SER A 160 -14.40 2.59 6.89
CA SER A 160 -14.83 3.43 5.76
C SER A 160 -16.33 3.71 5.77
N ALA A 161 -17.15 2.71 6.08
CA ALA A 161 -18.60 2.88 6.19
C ALA A 161 -18.99 3.74 7.42
N ALA A 162 -18.26 3.60 8.53
CA ALA A 162 -18.53 4.33 9.77
C ALA A 162 -18.34 5.84 9.64
N ILE A 163 -17.53 6.33 8.68
CA ILE A 163 -17.39 7.78 8.41
C ILE A 163 -18.74 8.45 8.13
N PHE A 164 -19.69 7.72 7.53
CA PHE A 164 -20.98 8.27 7.16
C PHE A 164 -22.01 8.25 8.30
N THR A 165 -21.86 7.34 9.26
CA THR A 165 -22.78 7.20 10.41
C THR A 165 -22.33 7.97 11.64
N THR A 166 -21.03 8.28 11.74
CA THR A 166 -20.42 8.99 12.88
C THR A 166 -20.22 10.48 12.66
N ALA A 167 -20.60 11.00 11.49
CA ALA A 167 -20.49 12.42 11.17
C ALA A 167 -21.38 13.26 12.10
N LYS A 168 -20.80 14.30 12.72
CA LYS A 168 -21.54 15.21 13.59
C LYS A 168 -22.53 16.06 12.76
N PRO A 169 -23.64 16.54 13.35
CA PRO A 169 -24.54 17.48 12.68
C PRO A 169 -23.77 18.70 12.13
N GLY A 170 -23.88 18.95 10.82
CA GLY A 170 -23.17 20.03 10.12
C GLY A 170 -21.76 19.69 9.61
N GLU A 171 -21.25 18.48 9.86
CA GLU A 171 -19.94 18.04 9.38
C GLU A 171 -20.00 17.59 7.91
N LYS A 172 -19.10 18.11 7.07
CA LYS A 172 -19.00 17.67 5.66
C LYS A 172 -18.40 16.27 5.61
N ILE A 173 -19.21 15.29 5.19
CA ILE A 173 -18.82 13.88 5.05
C ILE A 173 -17.74 13.69 3.97
N LEU A 174 -17.77 14.50 2.92
CA LEU A 174 -16.84 14.45 1.78
C LEU A 174 -15.84 15.61 1.82
N SER A 175 -15.16 15.80 2.95
CA SER A 175 -13.99 16.69 3.03
C SER A 175 -12.75 16.02 2.44
N ASP A 176 -11.77 16.81 2.00
CA ASP A 176 -10.52 16.30 1.40
C ASP A 176 -9.79 15.31 2.33
N ILE A 177 -9.82 15.57 3.64
CA ILE A 177 -9.20 14.71 4.67
C ILE A 177 -9.93 13.35 4.74
N LYS A 178 -11.27 13.35 4.80
CA LYS A 178 -12.06 12.12 4.86
C LYS A 178 -11.94 11.31 3.57
N ILE A 179 -11.92 11.96 2.41
CA ILE A 179 -11.66 11.31 1.13
C ILE A 179 -10.28 10.66 1.12
N SER A 180 -9.26 11.33 1.65
CA SER A 180 -7.92 10.75 1.78
C SER A 180 -7.88 9.55 2.72
N ASP A 181 -8.56 9.61 3.87
CA ASP A 181 -8.68 8.47 4.79
C ASP A 181 -9.39 7.28 4.12
N LEU A 182 -10.52 7.52 3.43
CA LEU A 182 -11.23 6.49 2.66
C LEU A 182 -10.34 5.86 1.57
N LYS A 183 -9.62 6.66 0.79
CA LYS A 183 -8.67 6.17 -0.21
C LYS A 183 -7.58 5.31 0.40
N THR A 184 -7.04 5.72 1.55
CA THR A 184 -5.98 5.01 2.26
C THR A 184 -6.46 3.65 2.75
N TRP A 185 -7.64 3.59 3.39
CA TRP A 185 -8.19 2.34 3.92
C TRP A 185 -8.63 1.39 2.80
N LEU A 186 -9.25 1.89 1.74
CA LEU A 186 -9.61 1.07 0.57
C LEU A 186 -8.37 0.59 -0.21
N SER A 187 -7.32 1.39 -0.27
CA SER A 187 -6.03 0.95 -0.82
C SER A 187 -5.43 -0.18 0.00
N THR A 188 -5.59 -0.11 1.33
CA THR A 188 -5.15 -1.16 2.27
C THR A 188 -5.98 -2.43 2.08
N THR A 189 -7.31 -2.35 1.96
CA THR A 189 -8.18 -3.50 1.66
C THR A 189 -7.73 -4.30 0.42
N ILE A 190 -7.26 -3.61 -0.63
CA ILE A 190 -6.71 -4.28 -1.82
C ILE A 190 -5.34 -4.89 -1.50
N THR A 191 -4.48 -4.15 -0.79
CA THR A 191 -3.14 -4.62 -0.38
C THR A 191 -3.20 -5.88 0.48
N ASP A 192 -4.15 -5.96 1.40
CA ASP A 192 -4.32 -7.10 2.30
C ASP A 192 -4.74 -8.36 1.53
N GLN A 193 -5.66 -8.23 0.57
CA GLN A 193 -6.06 -9.34 -0.31
C GLN A 193 -4.88 -9.85 -1.16
N GLU A 194 -4.04 -8.95 -1.68
CA GLU A 194 -2.84 -9.34 -2.41
C GLU A 194 -1.83 -10.05 -1.51
N THR A 195 -1.60 -9.52 -0.31
CA THR A 195 -0.66 -10.10 0.66
C THR A 195 -1.15 -11.48 1.13
N CYS A 196 -2.47 -11.67 1.23
CA CYS A 196 -3.06 -12.97 1.51
C CYS A 196 -2.63 -13.99 0.45
N LEU A 197 -2.74 -13.64 -0.85
CA LEU A 197 -2.32 -14.52 -1.94
C LEU A 197 -0.81 -14.75 -1.97
N ASP A 198 -0.02 -13.73 -1.66
CA ASP A 198 1.45 -13.80 -1.59
C ASP A 198 1.91 -14.71 -0.43
N SER A 199 1.12 -14.84 0.66
CA SER A 199 1.43 -15.72 1.80
C SER A 199 1.47 -17.21 1.42
N PHE A 200 0.82 -17.61 0.31
CA PHE A 200 0.84 -18.98 -0.20
C PHE A 200 2.06 -19.28 -1.08
N GLU A 201 3.00 -18.36 -1.22
CA GLU A 201 4.23 -18.58 -1.95
C GLU A 201 5.06 -19.74 -1.36
N GLY A 202 5.48 -20.65 -2.22
CA GLY A 202 6.20 -21.87 -1.85
C GLY A 202 5.34 -22.97 -1.21
N THR A 203 4.02 -22.79 -1.13
CA THR A 203 3.08 -23.88 -0.82
C THR A 203 2.87 -24.79 -2.03
N THR A 204 2.34 -26.01 -1.81
CA THR A 204 2.04 -26.98 -2.88
C THR A 204 0.55 -27.33 -2.89
N GLY A 205 0.08 -28.06 -3.91
CA GLY A 205 -1.30 -28.59 -3.91
C GLY A 205 -2.38 -27.70 -4.53
N GLY A 206 -2.01 -26.60 -5.20
CA GLY A 206 -2.93 -25.80 -6.01
C GLY A 206 -3.93 -24.94 -5.22
N PHE A 207 -3.74 -24.79 -3.91
CA PHE A 207 -4.67 -24.04 -3.04
C PHE A 207 -4.68 -22.55 -3.39
N ARG A 208 -3.50 -21.98 -3.69
CA ARG A 208 -3.33 -20.58 -4.07
C ARG A 208 -4.17 -20.21 -5.28
N GLU A 209 -4.14 -21.01 -6.33
CA GLU A 209 -4.85 -20.76 -7.58
C GLU A 209 -6.37 -20.85 -7.39
N LYS A 210 -6.83 -21.80 -6.56
CA LYS A 210 -8.25 -21.91 -6.18
C LYS A 210 -8.71 -20.70 -5.36
N LEU A 211 -7.88 -20.26 -4.41
CA LEU A 211 -8.17 -19.09 -3.59
C LEU A 211 -8.19 -17.81 -4.45
N GLU A 212 -7.22 -17.64 -5.35
CA GLU A 212 -7.18 -16.53 -6.30
C GLU A 212 -8.46 -16.47 -7.17
N ALA A 213 -8.90 -17.62 -7.68
CA ALA A 213 -10.15 -17.72 -8.43
C ALA A 213 -11.38 -17.35 -7.57
N ALA A 214 -11.40 -17.72 -6.28
CA ALA A 214 -12.47 -17.36 -5.36
C ALA A 214 -12.46 -15.88 -4.96
N MET A 215 -11.29 -15.22 -5.01
CA MET A 215 -11.08 -13.81 -4.64
C MET A 215 -11.40 -12.82 -5.77
N VAL A 216 -11.67 -13.28 -7.00
CA VAL A 216 -11.94 -12.38 -8.15
C VAL A 216 -13.00 -11.33 -7.82
N ASN A 217 -14.13 -11.75 -7.25
CA ASN A 217 -15.22 -10.83 -6.92
C ASN A 217 -14.82 -9.85 -5.80
N SER A 218 -14.19 -10.33 -4.73
CA SER A 218 -13.82 -9.46 -3.61
C SER A 218 -12.79 -8.40 -4.02
N THR A 219 -11.81 -8.76 -4.85
CA THR A 219 -10.80 -7.84 -5.38
C THR A 219 -11.44 -6.81 -6.32
N GLN A 220 -12.34 -7.23 -7.21
CA GLN A 220 -13.06 -6.30 -8.10
C GLN A 220 -13.97 -5.35 -7.32
N TYR A 221 -14.70 -5.83 -6.31
CA TYR A 221 -15.59 -4.99 -5.51
C TYR A 221 -14.81 -3.96 -4.69
N ALA A 222 -13.69 -4.34 -4.07
CA ALA A 222 -12.82 -3.40 -3.37
C ALA A 222 -12.22 -2.34 -4.32
N SER A 223 -11.76 -2.75 -5.51
CA SER A 223 -11.28 -1.83 -6.56
C SER A 223 -12.38 -0.86 -7.03
N ASN A 224 -13.60 -1.36 -7.20
CA ASN A 224 -14.74 -0.52 -7.57
C ASN A 224 -15.04 0.52 -6.48
N SER A 225 -15.09 0.14 -5.20
CA SER A 225 -15.28 1.09 -4.10
C SER A 225 -14.17 2.16 -4.07
N LEU A 226 -12.91 1.77 -4.27
CA LEU A 226 -11.78 2.71 -4.32
C LEU A 226 -11.90 3.69 -5.49
N ALA A 227 -12.29 3.21 -6.67
CA ALA A 227 -12.49 4.05 -7.84
C ALA A 227 -13.68 5.02 -7.64
N ILE A 228 -14.77 4.56 -7.03
CA ILE A 228 -15.94 5.41 -6.72
C ILE A 228 -15.53 6.58 -5.82
N VAL A 229 -14.83 6.33 -4.70
CA VAL A 229 -14.41 7.42 -3.81
C VAL A 229 -13.39 8.36 -4.46
N THR A 230 -12.57 7.83 -5.38
CA THR A 230 -11.60 8.64 -6.13
C THR A 230 -12.26 9.55 -7.14
N GLY A 231 -13.32 9.07 -7.79
CA GLY A 231 -14.12 9.84 -8.76
C GLY A 231 -15.30 10.59 -8.15
N ILE A 232 -15.57 10.49 -6.84
CA ILE A 232 -16.84 10.94 -6.23
C ILE A 232 -17.09 12.44 -6.42
N MET A 233 -16.03 13.27 -6.40
CA MET A 233 -16.18 14.71 -6.64
C MET A 233 -16.62 15.01 -8.08
N GLY A 234 -16.01 14.34 -9.08
CA GLY A 234 -16.44 14.45 -10.48
C GLY A 234 -17.81 13.84 -10.74
N ILE A 235 -18.26 12.88 -9.91
CA ILE A 235 -19.64 12.37 -9.93
C ILE A 235 -20.60 13.42 -9.36
N MET A 236 -20.29 14.02 -8.22
CA MET A 236 -21.15 15.04 -7.59
C MET A 236 -21.37 16.27 -8.48
N GLU A 237 -20.36 16.68 -9.26
CA GLU A 237 -20.50 17.73 -10.28
C GLU A 237 -21.52 17.36 -11.36
N LYS A 238 -21.54 16.09 -11.83
CA LYS A 238 -22.57 15.59 -12.78
C LYS A 238 -23.99 15.60 -12.19
N PHE A 239 -24.12 15.56 -10.86
CA PHE A 239 -25.38 15.62 -10.13
C PHE A 239 -25.75 17.04 -9.62
N HIS A 240 -25.06 18.11 -10.05
CA HIS A 240 -25.37 19.52 -9.76
C HIS A 240 -25.40 19.93 -8.27
N PHE A 241 -24.49 19.42 -7.44
CA PHE A 241 -24.39 19.84 -6.03
C PHE A 241 -23.33 20.96 -5.81
N PRO A 242 -23.66 22.04 -5.06
CA PRO A 242 -22.78 23.21 -4.92
C PRO A 242 -21.54 22.94 -4.06
N HIS A 243 -20.37 23.39 -4.53
CA HIS A 243 -19.10 23.36 -3.82
C HIS A 243 -18.79 24.72 -3.19
N ASN A 244 -18.64 24.78 -1.85
CA ASN A 244 -18.05 25.93 -1.16
C ASN A 244 -16.75 25.51 -0.47
N ARG A 245 -15.61 26.01 -0.97
CA ARG A 245 -14.27 25.89 -0.37
C ARG A 245 -14.05 27.02 0.62
N LYS A 246 -13.63 26.71 1.87
CA LYS A 246 -12.91 27.66 2.75
C LYS A 246 -12.03 26.90 3.76
N LEU A 247 -10.91 27.55 4.11
CA LEU A 247 -9.81 27.11 4.98
C LEU A 247 -10.25 26.75 6.40
N LEU A 248 -9.60 25.74 6.97
CA LEU A 248 -9.71 25.35 8.38
C LEU A 248 -8.56 25.91 9.22
N ALA A 249 -8.94 26.40 10.40
CA ALA A 249 -8.07 26.78 11.51
C ALA A 249 -7.70 25.54 12.34
N THR A 250 -6.50 25.54 12.92
CA THR A 250 -5.97 24.46 13.76
C THR A 250 -6.23 24.72 15.25
N THR A 251 -6.59 23.66 15.98
CA THR A 251 -6.51 23.62 17.44
C THR A 251 -5.21 22.92 17.84
N ALA A 252 -4.48 23.50 18.79
CA ALA A 252 -3.19 22.98 19.23
C ALA A 252 -3.37 21.83 20.24
N GLN A 253 -2.87 20.64 19.91
CA GLN A 253 -2.57 19.59 20.89
C GLN A 253 -1.07 19.53 21.18
N ARG A 254 -0.75 19.13 22.42
CA ARG A 254 0.58 19.19 23.04
C ARG A 254 1.60 18.34 22.27
N ARG A 255 2.73 18.95 21.90
CA ARG A 255 3.91 18.33 21.29
C ARG A 255 4.59 17.43 22.32
N VAL A 256 4.93 16.18 21.96
CA VAL A 256 5.29 15.17 22.98
C VAL A 256 6.60 14.43 22.70
N LEU A 257 7.17 14.39 21.48
CA LEU A 257 8.47 13.72 21.28
C LEU A 257 9.72 14.58 21.56
N LEU A 258 9.56 15.90 21.75
CA LEU A 258 10.66 16.84 22.00
C LEU A 258 10.73 17.35 23.43
N ALA A 259 9.84 16.90 24.32
CA ALA A 259 10.12 17.07 25.75
C ALA A 259 11.03 15.91 26.15
N ASP A 260 12.24 16.19 26.62
CA ASP A 260 13.10 15.22 27.32
C ASP A 260 12.44 14.64 28.60
N GLU A 261 11.19 15.02 28.89
CA GLU A 261 10.44 14.73 30.11
C GLU A 261 9.06 14.10 29.85
N THR A 262 8.86 13.32 28.79
CA THR A 262 7.67 12.44 28.77
C THR A 262 7.88 11.26 29.70
N GLU A 263 7.23 11.31 30.87
CA GLU A 263 7.18 10.20 31.82
C GLU A 263 6.69 8.92 31.12
N ALA A 264 7.52 7.87 31.15
CA ALA A 264 7.18 6.60 30.54
C ALA A 264 6.05 5.92 31.32
N ASN A 265 5.03 5.39 30.62
CA ASN A 265 3.99 4.59 31.27
C ASN A 265 4.54 3.25 31.75
N VAL A 266 5.49 2.69 31.01
CA VAL A 266 6.20 1.45 31.34
C VAL A 266 7.66 1.59 30.91
N THR A 267 8.57 1.17 31.78
CA THR A 267 10.00 1.03 31.44
C THR A 267 10.35 -0.45 31.32
N VAL A 268 11.03 -0.82 30.26
CA VAL A 268 11.54 -2.18 29.98
C VAL A 268 13.04 -2.19 30.21
N ALA A 269 13.54 -3.11 31.04
CA ALA A 269 14.97 -3.30 31.23
C ALA A 269 15.31 -4.75 31.60
N MET A 270 16.24 -5.36 30.87
CA MET A 270 16.64 -6.77 31.08
C MET A 270 17.35 -6.98 32.42
N ASP A 271 18.04 -5.95 32.93
CA ASP A 271 18.75 -5.95 34.22
C ASP A 271 17.81 -5.89 35.44
N GLY A 272 16.50 -5.74 35.23
CA GLY A 272 15.50 -5.63 36.28
C GLY A 272 15.33 -4.23 36.87
N SER A 273 16.00 -3.21 36.32
CA SER A 273 15.84 -1.81 36.74
C SER A 273 14.57 -1.13 36.16
N GLY A 274 13.85 -1.83 35.29
CA GLY A 274 12.56 -1.42 34.71
C GLY A 274 11.38 -2.14 35.38
N LYS A 275 10.16 -1.78 34.96
CA LYS A 275 8.93 -2.41 35.46
C LYS A 275 8.73 -3.82 34.92
N VAL A 276 9.17 -4.08 33.69
CA VAL A 276 9.11 -5.39 33.01
C VAL A 276 10.43 -5.69 32.31
N LYS A 277 10.66 -6.96 31.97
CA LYS A 277 11.91 -7.41 31.35
C LYS A 277 11.82 -7.62 29.84
N SER A 278 10.62 -7.88 29.31
CA SER A 278 10.37 -8.04 27.87
C SER A 278 9.55 -6.89 27.29
N ILE A 279 9.72 -6.61 26.00
CA ILE A 279 8.98 -5.56 25.31
C ILE A 279 7.54 -6.02 25.08
N GLN A 280 7.30 -7.30 24.79
CA GLN A 280 5.94 -7.82 24.62
C GLN A 280 5.09 -7.65 25.90
N GLU A 281 5.65 -7.88 27.10
CA GLU A 281 4.94 -7.60 28.36
C GLU A 281 4.49 -6.14 28.46
N ALA A 282 5.34 -5.19 28.06
CA ALA A 282 4.98 -3.77 28.05
C ALA A 282 3.89 -3.44 27.02
N VAL A 283 3.92 -4.07 25.85
CA VAL A 283 2.89 -3.93 24.80
C VAL A 283 1.56 -4.51 25.28
N ASP A 284 1.57 -5.62 26.02
CA ASP A 284 0.37 -6.26 26.55
C ASP A 284 -0.36 -5.35 27.55
N MET A 285 0.38 -4.50 28.27
CA MET A 285 -0.17 -3.49 29.19
C MET A 285 -0.87 -2.31 28.49
N VAL A 286 -0.68 -2.12 27.18
CA VAL A 286 -1.30 -1.01 26.43
C VAL A 286 -2.84 -1.18 26.42
N PRO A 287 -3.62 -0.17 26.86
CA PRO A 287 -5.08 -0.25 26.83
C PRO A 287 -5.63 -0.34 25.40
N ARG A 288 -6.69 -1.13 25.25
CA ARG A 288 -7.33 -1.39 23.96
C ARG A 288 -7.87 -0.09 23.33
N ARG A 289 -7.42 0.21 22.11
CA ARG A 289 -7.85 1.33 21.25
C ARG A 289 -7.84 2.69 21.96
N SER A 290 -6.89 2.90 22.86
CA SER A 290 -6.72 4.17 23.58
C SER A 290 -6.47 5.33 22.63
N LEU A 291 -7.18 6.45 22.84
CA LEU A 291 -6.90 7.72 22.14
C LEU A 291 -5.74 8.50 22.78
N ARG A 292 -5.32 8.11 24.00
CA ARG A 292 -4.15 8.67 24.67
C ARG A 292 -2.91 7.89 24.27
N ARG A 293 -1.78 8.59 24.16
CA ARG A 293 -0.47 7.95 23.93
C ARG A 293 -0.10 7.06 25.11
N PHE A 294 0.53 5.93 24.81
CA PHE A 294 1.12 5.03 25.79
C PHE A 294 2.61 4.90 25.49
N VAL A 295 3.45 5.48 26.35
CA VAL A 295 4.91 5.54 26.19
C VAL A 295 5.56 4.34 26.86
N ILE A 296 6.25 3.54 26.06
CA ILE A 296 7.10 2.43 26.51
C ILE A 296 8.55 2.87 26.29
N TYR A 297 9.26 3.07 27.39
CA TYR A 297 10.69 3.34 27.36
C TYR A 297 11.47 2.03 27.49
N ILE A 298 12.43 1.79 26.61
CA ILE A 298 13.17 0.54 26.51
C ILE A 298 14.65 0.89 26.68
N LYS A 299 15.25 0.44 27.78
CA LYS A 299 16.66 0.71 28.06
C LYS A 299 17.59 0.04 27.03
N GLU A 300 18.84 0.43 27.01
CA GLU A 300 19.86 -0.19 26.16
C GLU A 300 19.97 -1.72 26.38
N GLY A 301 20.24 -2.43 25.29
CA GLY A 301 20.32 -3.88 25.27
C GLY A 301 19.84 -4.47 23.94
N GLU A 302 20.22 -5.73 23.71
CA GLU A 302 19.73 -6.54 22.58
C GLU A 302 18.63 -7.50 23.05
N TYR A 303 17.39 -7.17 22.72
CA TYR A 303 16.17 -7.88 23.09
C TYR A 303 15.84 -8.93 22.03
N LYS A 304 16.05 -10.21 22.36
CA LYS A 304 15.80 -11.35 21.46
C LYS A 304 14.35 -11.81 21.55
N GLU A 305 13.45 -11.09 20.89
CA GLU A 305 12.02 -11.36 20.89
C GLU A 305 11.35 -10.93 19.57
N ASN A 306 10.28 -11.65 19.19
CA ASN A 306 9.37 -11.20 18.15
C ASN A 306 8.20 -10.45 18.82
N VAL A 307 8.02 -9.18 18.50
CA VAL A 307 7.02 -8.30 19.15
C VAL A 307 5.88 -7.98 18.20
N VAL A 308 4.65 -8.03 18.69
CA VAL A 308 3.44 -7.68 17.93
C VAL A 308 2.64 -6.59 18.63
N VAL A 309 2.57 -5.42 18.00
CA VAL A 309 1.66 -4.33 18.35
C VAL A 309 0.40 -4.45 17.50
N ASP A 310 -0.56 -5.25 17.98
CA ASP A 310 -1.77 -5.61 17.23
C ASP A 310 -2.68 -4.41 16.93
N LYS A 311 -3.66 -4.61 16.03
CA LYS A 311 -4.59 -3.56 15.56
C LYS A 311 -5.40 -2.84 16.65
N ASN A 312 -5.47 -3.41 17.85
CA ASN A 312 -6.15 -2.83 19.00
C ASN A 312 -5.21 -2.05 19.92
N LYS A 313 -3.90 -1.98 19.67
CA LYS A 313 -2.95 -1.21 20.48
C LYS A 313 -2.65 0.13 19.81
N TRP A 314 -3.50 1.13 20.06
CA TRP A 314 -3.41 2.44 19.40
C TRP A 314 -2.49 3.41 20.14
N ASN A 315 -1.87 4.32 19.39
CA ASN A 315 -1.06 5.43 19.91
C ASN A 315 0.09 5.01 20.83
N VAL A 316 0.70 3.85 20.55
CA VAL A 316 1.89 3.37 21.27
C VAL A 316 3.11 4.18 20.82
N VAL A 317 3.92 4.61 21.78
CA VAL A 317 5.21 5.28 21.55
C VAL A 317 6.31 4.42 22.14
N LEU A 318 7.19 3.88 21.30
CA LEU A 318 8.43 3.23 21.72
C LEU A 318 9.58 4.23 21.71
N VAL A 319 10.33 4.30 22.81
CA VAL A 319 11.54 5.12 22.91
C VAL A 319 12.68 4.25 23.42
N GLY A 320 13.77 4.16 22.67
CA GLY A 320 15.01 3.50 23.09
C GLY A 320 16.08 4.48 23.56
N ASP A 321 17.21 3.97 24.04
CA ASP A 321 18.39 4.75 24.43
C ASP A 321 19.28 5.18 23.24
N GLY A 322 18.90 4.81 22.03
CA GLY A 322 19.63 5.08 20.80
C GLY A 322 19.45 3.94 19.79
N MET A 323 19.37 4.29 18.51
CA MET A 323 19.10 3.32 17.43
C MET A 323 20.11 2.17 17.29
N TYR A 324 21.26 2.29 17.97
CA TYR A 324 22.32 1.30 18.02
C TYR A 324 22.59 0.74 19.41
N LYS A 325 21.85 1.20 20.43
CA LYS A 325 21.98 0.79 21.83
C LYS A 325 20.83 -0.10 22.25
N THR A 326 19.60 0.26 21.87
CA THR A 326 18.40 -0.55 22.08
C THR A 326 18.05 -1.24 20.78
N ILE A 327 18.23 -2.56 20.72
CA ILE A 327 18.00 -3.38 19.53
C ILE A 327 16.97 -4.45 19.83
N ILE A 328 15.92 -4.55 19.00
CA ILE A 328 14.98 -5.68 19.00
C ILE A 328 15.39 -6.62 17.87
N THR A 329 15.63 -7.90 18.17
CA THR A 329 16.13 -8.86 17.19
C THR A 329 15.39 -10.21 17.17
N GLY A 330 15.17 -10.71 15.96
CA GLY A 330 14.65 -12.04 15.67
C GLY A 330 15.37 -12.67 14.48
N ASN A 331 14.94 -13.85 14.03
CA ASN A 331 15.58 -14.59 12.93
C ASN A 331 14.62 -15.47 12.10
N LYS A 332 13.31 -15.23 12.20
CA LYS A 332 12.32 -15.92 11.36
C LYS A 332 12.58 -15.58 9.89
N ASN A 333 12.39 -16.57 9.01
CA ASN A 333 12.72 -16.44 7.60
C ASN A 333 11.92 -17.43 6.73
N PHE A 334 11.93 -17.15 5.42
CA PHE A 334 11.19 -17.91 4.42
C PHE A 334 11.73 -19.31 4.17
N ILE A 335 13.06 -19.49 4.14
CA ILE A 335 13.68 -20.80 3.89
C ILE A 335 13.29 -21.83 4.95
N ASP A 336 13.20 -21.41 6.21
CA ASP A 336 12.84 -22.28 7.33
C ASP A 336 11.31 -22.48 7.46
N GLY A 337 10.53 -22.04 6.45
CA GLY A 337 9.11 -22.37 6.30
C GLY A 337 8.12 -21.32 6.80
N THR A 338 8.59 -20.14 7.23
CA THR A 338 7.70 -19.03 7.65
C THR A 338 7.34 -18.15 6.44
N PRO A 339 6.06 -17.94 6.10
CA PRO A 339 5.69 -17.00 5.04
C PRO A 339 6.24 -15.59 5.32
N THR A 340 6.64 -14.86 4.28
CA THR A 340 7.32 -13.56 4.40
C THR A 340 6.61 -12.59 5.35
N PHE A 341 5.28 -12.51 5.29
CA PHE A 341 4.45 -11.65 6.15
C PHE A 341 4.68 -11.90 7.65
N SER A 342 4.90 -13.16 8.02
CA SER A 342 5.11 -13.64 9.39
C SER A 342 6.58 -13.74 9.82
N THR A 343 7.53 -13.39 8.94
CA THR A 343 8.97 -13.38 9.28
C THR A 343 9.40 -12.17 10.11
N ALA A 344 8.54 -11.14 10.22
CA ALA A 344 8.86 -9.88 10.87
C ALA A 344 9.31 -10.05 12.33
N THR A 345 10.46 -9.46 12.67
CA THR A 345 10.90 -9.35 14.07
C THR A 345 9.96 -8.45 14.86
N PHE A 346 9.60 -7.30 14.30
CA PHE A 346 8.65 -6.38 14.90
C PHE A 346 7.46 -6.11 13.96
N VAL A 347 6.25 -6.33 14.47
CA VAL A 347 5.00 -6.08 13.74
C VAL A 347 4.25 -4.94 14.39
N VAL A 348 3.80 -3.97 13.59
CA VAL A 348 2.89 -2.92 14.05
C VAL A 348 1.71 -2.73 13.11
N THR A 349 0.51 -2.90 13.67
CA THR A 349 -0.77 -2.70 12.97
C THR A 349 -1.63 -1.63 13.66
N GLY A 350 -1.51 -1.45 14.97
CA GLY A 350 -2.26 -0.43 15.71
C GLY A 350 -1.93 1.00 15.25
N LYS A 351 -2.96 1.82 15.00
CA LYS A 351 -2.82 3.17 14.40
C LYS A 351 -2.05 4.15 15.30
N GLY A 352 -1.39 5.13 14.69
CA GLY A 352 -0.72 6.23 15.39
C GLY A 352 0.53 5.80 16.15
N PHE A 353 1.17 4.72 15.73
CA PHE A 353 2.40 4.20 16.35
C PHE A 353 3.57 5.16 16.12
N VAL A 354 4.42 5.30 17.13
CA VAL A 354 5.69 6.03 17.01
C VAL A 354 6.82 5.18 17.56
N ALA A 355 7.94 5.11 16.85
CA ALA A 355 9.20 4.62 17.39
C ALA A 355 10.28 5.71 17.29
N LYS A 356 11.10 5.82 18.33
CA LYS A 356 12.20 6.78 18.43
C LYS A 356 13.44 6.12 19.03
N ASP A 357 14.61 6.40 18.46
CA ASP A 357 15.91 6.01 19.03
C ASP A 357 16.05 4.50 19.31
N ILE A 358 15.60 3.66 18.37
CA ILE A 358 15.58 2.19 18.53
C ILE A 358 15.90 1.45 17.22
N GLY A 359 16.57 0.31 17.30
CA GLY A 359 16.89 -0.55 16.17
C GLY A 359 16.03 -1.81 16.06
N PHE A 360 15.67 -2.18 14.85
CA PHE A 360 14.94 -3.42 14.52
C PHE A 360 15.81 -4.28 13.61
N LYS A 361 16.04 -5.53 13.98
CA LYS A 361 16.99 -6.42 13.30
C LYS A 361 16.43 -7.80 13.04
N ASN A 362 16.57 -8.29 11.81
CA ASN A 362 16.43 -9.71 11.52
C ASN A 362 17.80 -10.33 11.20
N SER A 363 18.21 -11.27 12.05
CA SER A 363 19.55 -11.88 12.05
C SER A 363 19.63 -13.18 11.23
N ALA A 364 18.63 -13.50 10.41
CA ALA A 364 18.58 -14.76 9.67
C ALA A 364 19.74 -14.96 8.68
N GLY A 365 20.24 -13.90 8.04
CA GLY A 365 21.31 -13.98 7.02
C GLY A 365 20.79 -13.97 5.58
N ALA A 366 21.69 -13.78 4.61
CA ALA A 366 21.34 -13.66 3.19
C ALA A 366 20.87 -14.98 2.58
N GLU A 367 21.41 -16.10 3.07
CA GLU A 367 21.11 -17.47 2.66
C GLU A 367 19.69 -17.91 3.04
N LYS A 368 19.05 -17.18 3.95
CA LYS A 368 17.69 -17.44 4.43
C LYS A 368 16.60 -16.73 3.62
N HIS A 369 16.99 -15.98 2.59
CA HIS A 369 16.11 -15.18 1.74
C HIS A 369 15.25 -14.21 2.57
N GLN A 370 13.94 -14.12 2.30
CA GLN A 370 13.06 -13.13 2.91
C GLN A 370 13.05 -13.27 4.44
N ALA A 371 13.45 -12.19 5.13
CA ALA A 371 13.57 -12.16 6.58
C ALA A 371 13.38 -10.73 7.10
N VAL A 372 12.13 -10.39 7.44
CA VAL A 372 11.73 -9.00 7.73
C VAL A 372 12.21 -8.56 9.12
N ALA A 373 12.83 -7.39 9.21
CA ALA A 373 13.18 -6.75 10.49
C ALA A 373 11.97 -6.03 11.09
N LEU A 374 11.28 -5.21 10.28
CA LEU A 374 10.06 -4.54 10.70
C LEU A 374 8.99 -4.59 9.61
N ARG A 375 7.77 -4.95 10.01
CA ARG A 375 6.56 -4.82 9.19
C ARG A 375 5.63 -3.78 9.81
N SER A 376 5.30 -2.73 9.05
CA SER A 376 4.32 -1.74 9.44
C SER A 376 3.11 -1.78 8.52
N GLY A 377 1.94 -2.06 9.10
CA GLY A 377 0.61 -1.78 8.53
C GLY A 377 -0.12 -0.68 9.30
N SER A 378 0.58 0.04 10.19
CA SER A 378 0.00 1.06 11.04
C SER A 378 -0.22 2.37 10.29
N ASP A 379 -1.47 2.81 10.23
CA ASP A 379 -1.80 4.13 9.67
C ASP A 379 -1.32 5.26 10.57
N ARG A 380 -0.71 6.26 9.95
CA ARG A 380 -0.08 7.42 10.60
C ARG A 380 1.05 7.01 11.55
N SER A 381 1.84 6.01 11.14
CA SER A 381 3.02 5.57 11.89
C SER A 381 4.26 6.42 11.62
N ILE A 382 5.06 6.65 12.65
CA ILE A 382 6.28 7.47 12.59
C ILE A 382 7.47 6.69 13.14
N PHE A 383 8.57 6.72 12.39
CA PHE A 383 9.86 6.19 12.83
C PHE A 383 10.88 7.31 12.76
N TYR A 384 11.45 7.68 13.90
CA TYR A 384 12.37 8.81 14.01
C TYR A 384 13.68 8.38 14.66
N ARG A 385 14.79 8.49 13.92
CA ARG A 385 16.09 7.98 14.38
C ARG A 385 16.01 6.50 14.75
N CYS A 386 15.52 5.69 13.82
CA CYS A 386 15.49 4.24 13.96
C CYS A 386 16.48 3.58 13.00
N SER A 387 16.95 2.38 13.34
CA SER A 387 17.73 1.53 12.43
C SER A 387 16.93 0.29 12.03
N PHE A 388 17.06 -0.13 10.78
CA PHE A 388 16.45 -1.35 10.24
C PHE A 388 17.55 -2.16 9.58
N ASP A 389 17.84 -3.36 10.10
CA ASP A 389 18.98 -4.16 9.70
C ASP A 389 18.58 -5.61 9.42
N ALA A 390 18.64 -6.00 8.15
CA ALA A 390 18.58 -7.39 7.73
C ALA A 390 19.32 -7.56 6.38
N PHE A 391 18.92 -8.57 5.62
CA PHE A 391 19.39 -8.81 4.25
C PHE A 391 18.24 -8.58 3.28
N GLN A 392 17.57 -9.64 2.84
CA GLN A 392 16.44 -9.55 1.91
C GLN A 392 15.15 -9.20 2.67
N ASP A 393 14.35 -8.30 2.09
CA ASP A 393 13.04 -7.88 2.63
C ASP A 393 13.11 -7.20 4.02
N THR A 394 14.13 -6.37 4.26
CA THR A 394 14.40 -5.77 5.58
C THR A 394 13.22 -4.98 6.17
N LEU A 395 12.69 -4.01 5.41
CA LEU A 395 11.62 -3.12 5.84
C LEU A 395 10.37 -3.35 4.98
N TYR A 396 9.35 -3.95 5.60
CA TYR A 396 8.06 -4.16 4.97
C TYR A 396 7.11 -3.01 5.30
N ALA A 397 7.16 -1.96 4.48
CA ALA A 397 6.19 -0.86 4.47
C ALA A 397 4.88 -1.35 3.83
N HIS A 398 4.17 -2.23 4.55
CA HIS A 398 3.08 -3.06 4.05
C HIS A 398 1.92 -2.23 3.52
N SER A 399 1.29 -1.39 4.36
CA SER A 399 0.07 -0.66 4.01
C SER A 399 -0.10 0.65 4.80
N ASN A 400 -1.17 1.41 4.51
CA ASN A 400 -1.51 2.70 5.12
C ASN A 400 -0.42 3.80 4.96
N ARG A 401 -0.53 4.89 5.73
CA ARG A 401 0.40 6.04 5.68
C ARG A 401 1.51 5.93 6.72
N GLN A 402 2.75 6.15 6.30
CA GLN A 402 3.93 5.99 7.15
C GLN A 402 4.95 7.11 6.90
N PHE A 403 5.68 7.52 7.95
CA PHE A 403 6.72 8.53 7.86
C PHE A 403 8.00 8.07 8.56
N TYR A 404 9.11 8.03 7.83
CA TYR A 404 10.42 7.64 8.34
C TYR A 404 11.36 8.83 8.23
N ARG A 405 12.03 9.16 9.33
CA ARG A 405 12.91 10.33 9.37
C ARG A 405 14.20 10.06 10.12
N ASP A 406 15.30 10.50 9.52
CA ASP A 406 16.64 10.40 10.11
C ASP A 406 16.96 8.94 10.50
N CYS A 407 16.40 7.99 9.74
CA CYS A 407 16.55 6.55 9.95
C CYS A 407 17.66 5.97 9.09
N HIS A 408 18.22 4.83 9.52
CA HIS A 408 19.17 4.05 8.73
C HIS A 408 18.53 2.73 8.31
N ILE A 409 18.53 2.44 7.01
CA ILE A 409 17.88 1.24 6.43
C ILE A 409 18.92 0.44 5.66
N ILE A 410 19.19 -0.79 6.12
CA ILE A 410 20.30 -1.62 5.67
C ILE A 410 19.77 -2.93 5.10
N GLY A 411 20.18 -3.31 3.90
CA GLY A 411 19.74 -4.57 3.30
C GLY A 411 20.28 -4.85 1.90
N THR A 412 19.71 -5.85 1.23
CA THR A 412 20.21 -6.38 -0.05
C THR A 412 19.14 -6.37 -1.15
N VAL A 413 18.39 -7.47 -1.27
CA VAL A 413 17.30 -7.64 -2.26
C VAL A 413 16.01 -7.10 -1.66
N ASP A 414 15.34 -6.22 -2.39
CA ASP A 414 14.01 -5.68 -2.10
C ASP A 414 13.87 -5.15 -0.66
N PHE A 415 14.92 -4.55 -0.12
CA PHE A 415 15.00 -4.33 1.32
C PHE A 415 14.10 -3.19 1.83
N ILE A 416 13.48 -2.42 0.94
CA ILE A 416 12.30 -1.59 1.21
C ILE A 416 11.18 -2.04 0.26
N PHE A 417 10.15 -2.69 0.79
CA PHE A 417 9.08 -3.24 -0.06
C PHE A 417 7.70 -3.12 0.57
N GLY A 418 6.67 -3.34 -0.24
CA GLY A 418 5.27 -3.24 0.16
C GLY A 418 4.48 -2.18 -0.63
N ASN A 419 3.33 -1.80 -0.09
CA ASN A 419 2.38 -0.94 -0.78
C ASN A 419 1.79 0.15 0.14
N ALA A 420 2.55 0.60 1.14
CA ALA A 420 2.19 1.79 1.91
C ALA A 420 2.27 3.08 1.05
N ALA A 421 1.63 4.14 1.54
CA ALA A 421 1.97 5.51 1.19
C ALA A 421 3.05 5.98 2.18
N VAL A 422 4.29 6.14 1.73
CA VAL A 422 5.41 6.41 2.64
C VAL A 422 6.33 7.52 2.12
N VAL A 423 6.75 8.37 3.05
CA VAL A 423 7.86 9.31 2.84
C VAL A 423 9.02 8.92 3.75
N PHE A 424 10.18 8.66 3.15
CA PHE A 424 11.47 8.57 3.81
C PHE A 424 12.15 9.94 3.67
N LYS A 425 12.38 10.63 4.79
CA LYS A 425 13.00 11.97 4.79
C LYS A 425 14.33 11.94 5.52
N ASN A 426 15.39 12.42 4.89
CA ASN A 426 16.73 12.52 5.48
C ASN A 426 17.25 11.17 6.05
N CYS A 427 16.87 10.05 5.44
CA CYS A 427 17.32 8.73 5.85
C CYS A 427 18.65 8.38 5.17
N LYS A 428 19.42 7.48 5.79
CA LYS A 428 20.52 6.78 5.13
C LYS A 428 20.02 5.43 4.62
N ILE A 429 20.14 5.22 3.32
CA ILE A 429 19.78 3.99 2.63
C ILE A 429 21.09 3.27 2.28
N LEU A 430 21.29 2.12 2.90
CA LEU A 430 22.60 1.50 3.05
C LEU A 430 22.59 0.07 2.46
N PRO A 431 22.65 -0.09 1.12
CA PRO A 431 22.84 -1.39 0.51
C PRO A 431 24.10 -2.07 1.05
N ARG A 432 23.99 -3.34 1.43
CA ARG A 432 25.11 -4.17 1.89
C ARG A 432 25.45 -5.26 0.87
N GLN A 433 26.58 -5.93 1.03
CA GLN A 433 27.01 -6.99 0.13
C GLN A 433 26.01 -8.17 0.12
N PRO A 434 25.43 -8.54 -1.04
CA PRO A 434 24.55 -9.70 -1.17
C PRO A 434 25.34 -10.97 -1.51
N LEU A 435 24.63 -12.09 -1.70
CA LEU A 435 25.24 -13.35 -2.16
C LEU A 435 25.83 -13.20 -3.58
N PRO A 436 26.82 -14.05 -3.97
CA PRO A 436 27.53 -13.89 -5.25
C PRO A 436 26.68 -13.80 -6.53
N ASN A 437 25.49 -14.40 -6.56
CA ASN A 437 24.62 -14.42 -7.74
C ASN A 437 23.40 -13.51 -7.61
N GLN A 438 23.45 -12.56 -6.67
CA GLN A 438 22.39 -11.60 -6.43
C GLN A 438 22.83 -10.19 -6.83
N ALA A 439 21.84 -9.35 -7.07
CA ALA A 439 21.98 -7.91 -7.16
C ALA A 439 21.13 -7.26 -6.07
N ASN A 440 21.54 -6.10 -5.59
CA ASN A 440 20.75 -5.35 -4.64
C ASN A 440 19.63 -4.58 -5.35
N THR A 441 18.47 -4.52 -4.72
CA THR A 441 17.34 -3.69 -5.13
C THR A 441 16.85 -2.94 -3.91
N ILE A 442 16.94 -1.61 -3.95
CA ILE A 442 16.54 -0.79 -2.80
C ILE A 442 15.04 -0.89 -2.61
N THR A 443 14.24 -0.66 -3.65
CA THR A 443 12.78 -0.73 -3.57
C THR A 443 12.15 -1.87 -4.37
N ALA A 444 11.08 -2.44 -3.82
CA ALA A 444 10.12 -3.28 -4.53
C ALA A 444 8.69 -2.85 -4.20
N GLN A 445 8.21 -1.81 -4.88
CA GLN A 445 6.91 -1.22 -4.59
C GLN A 445 5.76 -2.01 -5.26
N GLY A 446 4.70 -2.26 -4.47
CA GLY A 446 3.66 -3.25 -4.77
C GLY A 446 2.30 -2.70 -5.19
N ARG A 447 2.20 -1.51 -5.80
CA ARG A 447 0.90 -0.95 -6.20
C ARG A 447 0.28 -1.73 -7.37
N LYS A 448 -0.96 -2.20 -7.19
CA LYS A 448 -1.68 -3.05 -8.18
C LYS A 448 -2.90 -2.37 -8.81
N ASP A 449 -3.44 -1.34 -8.18
CA ASP A 449 -4.56 -0.56 -8.71
C ASP A 449 -4.18 0.92 -8.89
N PRO A 450 -4.49 1.54 -10.04
CA PRO A 450 -4.13 2.93 -10.30
C PRO A 450 -4.82 3.93 -9.35
N ASN A 451 -5.95 3.55 -8.75
CA ASN A 451 -6.67 4.40 -7.81
C ASN A 451 -6.09 4.32 -6.38
N GLN A 452 -5.12 3.44 -6.13
CA GLN A 452 -4.43 3.41 -4.84
C GLN A 452 -3.58 4.66 -4.67
N ASN A 453 -3.73 5.31 -3.52
CA ASN A 453 -2.94 6.48 -3.13
C ASN A 453 -1.60 6.10 -2.48
N THR A 454 -1.02 4.98 -2.92
CA THR A 454 0.19 4.37 -2.34
C THR A 454 1.40 4.62 -3.23
N GLY A 455 2.60 4.45 -2.67
CA GLY A 455 3.85 4.80 -3.36
C GLY A 455 4.97 5.10 -2.36
N PHE A 456 6.21 5.01 -2.84
CA PHE A 456 7.40 5.33 -2.05
C PHE A 456 7.97 6.66 -2.48
N SER A 457 8.17 7.58 -1.54
CA SER A 457 8.87 8.84 -1.77
C SER A 457 10.12 8.91 -0.90
N ILE A 458 11.29 8.99 -1.53
CA ILE A 458 12.59 9.07 -0.87
C ILE A 458 13.12 10.49 -1.06
N GLN A 459 13.18 11.28 0.01
CA GLN A 459 13.42 12.72 -0.02
C GLN A 459 14.61 13.12 0.84
N GLY A 460 15.56 13.87 0.28
CA GLY A 460 16.72 14.36 1.05
C GLY A 460 17.57 13.24 1.65
N CYS A 461 17.47 12.01 1.13
CA CYS A 461 18.15 10.85 1.67
C CYS A 461 19.56 10.72 1.08
N THR A 462 20.42 9.96 1.75
CA THR A 462 21.73 9.56 1.22
C THR A 462 21.71 8.07 0.92
N ILE A 463 22.03 7.71 -0.33
CA ILE A 463 22.19 6.33 -0.78
C ILE A 463 23.68 6.04 -0.94
N GLN A 464 24.23 5.18 -0.09
CA GLN A 464 25.65 4.85 -0.09
C GLN A 464 25.87 3.42 0.44
N PRO A 465 26.94 2.72 0.04
CA PRO A 465 27.16 1.35 0.51
C PRO A 465 27.36 1.29 2.04
N TYR A 466 26.81 0.27 2.67
CA TYR A 466 27.01 -0.04 4.09
C TYR A 466 28.41 -0.61 4.34
N ASP A 467 28.84 -1.51 3.47
CA ASP A 467 30.10 -2.24 3.48
C ASP A 467 30.72 -2.29 2.06
N ALA A 468 31.71 -3.14 1.82
CA ALA A 468 32.33 -3.28 0.50
C ALA A 468 31.39 -3.98 -0.50
N VAL A 469 30.48 -3.22 -1.11
CA VAL A 469 29.52 -3.71 -2.12
C VAL A 469 30.19 -3.81 -3.49
N ASN A 470 30.36 -5.03 -4.00
CA ASN A 470 30.91 -5.31 -5.32
C ASN A 470 29.90 -5.91 -6.32
N ARG A 471 28.60 -5.84 -5.97
CA ARG A 471 27.49 -6.36 -6.78
C ARG A 471 26.65 -5.21 -7.33
N PRO A 472 25.99 -5.41 -8.49
CA PRO A 472 25.08 -4.41 -9.04
C PRO A 472 24.02 -4.02 -8.01
N THR A 473 23.76 -2.73 -7.88
CA THR A 473 22.72 -2.18 -6.99
C THR A 473 21.81 -1.25 -7.78
N PHE A 474 20.51 -1.44 -7.63
CA PHE A 474 19.49 -0.66 -8.33
C PHE A 474 18.59 0.08 -7.33
N LEU A 475 18.06 1.23 -7.75
CA LEU A 475 17.07 2.01 -7.02
C LEU A 475 15.81 1.21 -6.73
N GLY A 476 15.46 0.26 -7.61
CA GLY A 476 14.39 -0.70 -7.34
C GLY A 476 13.93 -1.49 -8.55
N ARG A 477 12.89 -2.29 -8.35
CA ARG A 477 12.21 -3.10 -9.38
C ARG A 477 10.68 -3.18 -9.14
N PRO A 478 9.86 -3.22 -10.21
CA PRO A 478 8.41 -3.08 -10.06
C PRO A 478 7.73 -4.40 -9.68
N TRP A 479 7.44 -4.59 -8.40
CA TRP A 479 6.81 -5.81 -7.91
C TRP A 479 5.40 -6.02 -8.48
N LYS A 480 4.64 -4.94 -8.68
CA LYS A 480 3.28 -4.98 -9.26
C LYS A 480 3.12 -3.91 -10.36
N ASN A 481 2.06 -4.05 -11.16
CA ASN A 481 1.92 -3.34 -12.44
C ASN A 481 1.83 -1.81 -12.36
N TYR A 482 1.50 -1.24 -11.20
CA TYR A 482 1.41 0.21 -11.00
C TYR A 482 2.49 0.72 -10.04
N SER A 483 3.58 -0.06 -9.87
CA SER A 483 4.68 0.24 -8.96
C SER A 483 5.09 1.70 -9.03
N THR A 484 5.17 2.38 -7.89
CA THR A 484 5.43 3.82 -7.80
C THR A 484 6.51 4.13 -6.79
N THR A 485 7.64 4.65 -7.27
CA THR A 485 8.77 5.08 -6.44
C THR A 485 9.33 6.38 -7.01
N VAL A 486 9.51 7.39 -6.16
CA VAL A 486 10.07 8.68 -6.55
C VAL A 486 11.25 9.04 -5.66
N ILE A 487 12.40 9.37 -6.26
CA ILE A 487 13.62 9.79 -5.58
C ILE A 487 13.82 11.29 -5.77
N ILE A 488 13.83 12.05 -4.68
CA ILE A 488 13.75 13.51 -4.70
C ILE A 488 14.88 14.11 -3.87
N LYS A 489 15.62 15.07 -4.44
CA LYS A 489 16.66 15.86 -3.77
C LYS A 489 17.59 15.02 -2.90
N SER A 490 17.90 13.81 -3.36
CA SER A 490 18.69 12.83 -2.60
C SER A 490 20.10 12.73 -3.16
N GLU A 491 21.06 12.45 -2.30
CA GLU A 491 22.44 12.18 -2.68
C GLU A 491 22.58 10.69 -3.03
N ILE A 492 22.89 10.39 -4.28
CA ILE A 492 23.01 9.05 -4.82
C ILE A 492 24.48 8.74 -5.06
N GLY A 493 25.05 7.83 -4.26
CA GLY A 493 26.44 7.38 -4.39
C GLY A 493 26.69 6.52 -5.63
N ALA A 494 27.97 6.33 -5.97
CA ALA A 494 28.42 5.58 -7.15
C ALA A 494 28.06 4.07 -7.13
N VAL A 495 27.50 3.57 -6.02
CA VAL A 495 27.07 2.17 -5.87
C VAL A 495 25.89 1.82 -6.80
N ILE A 496 25.11 2.83 -7.22
CA ILE A 496 23.96 2.62 -8.10
C ILE A 496 24.43 2.39 -9.54
N ASP A 497 23.95 1.30 -10.14
CA ASP A 497 24.15 0.98 -11.55
C ASP A 497 23.62 2.13 -12.44
N PRO A 498 24.33 2.53 -13.51
CA PRO A 498 23.91 3.62 -14.38
C PRO A 498 22.48 3.48 -14.95
N THR A 499 22.03 2.24 -15.18
CA THR A 499 20.65 1.95 -15.63
C THR A 499 19.60 2.37 -14.58
N GLY A 500 19.99 2.44 -13.30
CA GLY A 500 19.21 2.91 -12.16
C GLY A 500 18.17 1.91 -11.67
N TRP A 501 17.42 1.28 -12.57
CA TRP A 501 16.26 0.43 -12.25
C TRP A 501 16.39 -0.94 -12.90
N MET A 502 15.93 -1.98 -12.21
CA MET A 502 15.97 -3.37 -12.69
C MET A 502 14.56 -3.87 -13.03
N PRO A 503 14.34 -4.55 -14.17
CA PRO A 503 13.02 -5.11 -14.47
C PRO A 503 12.69 -6.23 -13.49
N TRP A 504 11.40 -6.44 -13.20
CA TRP A 504 10.97 -7.53 -12.31
C TRP A 504 11.32 -8.91 -12.89
N VAL A 505 11.02 -9.10 -14.17
CA VAL A 505 11.46 -10.26 -14.95
C VAL A 505 12.61 -9.82 -15.86
N PHE A 506 13.76 -10.45 -15.71
CA PHE A 506 14.95 -10.14 -16.50
C PHE A 506 14.66 -10.20 -18.00
N GLY A 507 15.16 -9.22 -18.76
CA GLY A 507 14.96 -9.13 -20.21
C GLY A 507 13.56 -8.67 -20.65
N THR A 508 12.67 -8.30 -19.73
CA THR A 508 11.34 -7.76 -20.05
C THR A 508 11.25 -6.27 -19.79
N VAL A 509 10.46 -5.57 -20.60
CA VAL A 509 10.09 -4.17 -20.33
C VAL A 509 8.95 -4.19 -19.32
N PRO A 510 9.06 -3.45 -18.20
CA PRO A 510 7.96 -3.31 -17.25
C PRO A 510 6.69 -2.70 -17.88
N PRO A 511 5.51 -2.89 -17.26
CA PRO A 511 4.28 -2.22 -17.72
C PRO A 511 4.46 -0.70 -17.80
N GLU A 512 3.91 -0.07 -18.83
CA GLU A 512 3.91 1.40 -18.98
C GLU A 512 3.22 2.13 -17.82
N THR A 513 2.42 1.41 -17.04
CA THR A 513 1.65 1.89 -15.89
C THR A 513 2.46 2.06 -14.61
N ILE A 514 3.74 1.64 -14.58
CA ILE A 514 4.62 2.00 -13.46
C ILE A 514 4.90 3.51 -13.47
N ASN A 515 5.35 4.02 -12.33
CA ASN A 515 5.73 5.42 -12.21
C ASN A 515 7.00 5.54 -11.36
N TYR A 516 8.14 5.49 -12.04
CA TYR A 516 9.46 5.72 -11.46
C TYR A 516 9.97 7.08 -11.87
N ALA A 517 10.36 7.90 -10.91
CA ALA A 517 10.76 9.27 -11.20
C ALA A 517 11.92 9.75 -10.32
N GLU A 518 12.73 10.63 -10.89
CA GLU A 518 13.87 11.27 -10.23
C GLU A 518 13.73 12.81 -10.32
N PHE A 519 14.03 13.51 -9.23
CA PHE A 519 13.95 14.99 -9.16
C PHE A 519 15.15 15.57 -8.41
N GLN A 520 15.98 16.33 -9.11
CA GLN A 520 17.09 17.11 -8.52
C GLN A 520 18.01 16.30 -7.58
N ASN A 521 18.29 15.04 -7.91
CA ASN A 521 19.25 14.23 -7.17
C ASN A 521 20.68 14.67 -7.47
N THR A 522 21.59 14.46 -6.52
CA THR A 522 23.02 14.81 -6.62
C THR A 522 23.89 13.58 -6.34
N GLY A 523 25.21 13.71 -6.53
CA GLY A 523 26.16 12.61 -6.29
C GLY A 523 26.47 11.78 -7.53
N ALA A 524 27.49 10.92 -7.42
CA ALA A 524 28.06 10.20 -8.55
C ALA A 524 27.10 9.22 -9.25
N GLY A 525 26.10 8.69 -8.54
CA GLY A 525 25.08 7.79 -9.08
C GLY A 525 23.82 8.50 -9.60
N ALA A 526 23.73 9.83 -9.51
CA ALA A 526 22.53 10.59 -9.88
C ALA A 526 22.42 10.93 -11.38
N ASN A 527 23.44 10.63 -12.18
CA ASN A 527 23.37 10.91 -13.62
C ASN A 527 22.29 10.05 -14.30
N VAL A 528 21.28 10.72 -14.87
CA VAL A 528 20.13 10.06 -15.51
C VAL A 528 20.37 9.68 -16.97
N ALA A 529 21.47 10.11 -17.59
CA ALA A 529 21.72 9.89 -19.03
C ALA A 529 21.86 8.39 -19.40
N GLY A 530 22.30 7.55 -18.46
CA GLY A 530 22.47 6.11 -18.65
C GLY A 530 21.28 5.26 -18.19
N ARG A 531 20.18 5.90 -17.77
CA ARG A 531 19.02 5.22 -17.18
C ARG A 531 18.23 4.43 -18.24
N VAL A 532 17.44 3.47 -17.75
CA VAL A 532 16.47 2.73 -18.58
C VAL A 532 15.54 3.65 -19.37
N THR A 533 15.07 3.20 -20.53
CA THR A 533 14.16 3.96 -21.41
C THR A 533 12.71 3.46 -21.33
N TRP A 534 12.28 3.01 -20.14
CA TRP A 534 10.94 2.45 -19.97
C TRP A 534 9.85 3.54 -20.06
N PRO A 535 8.67 3.27 -20.64
CA PRO A 535 7.59 4.26 -20.73
C PRO A 535 7.14 4.83 -19.39
N GLY A 536 7.17 4.02 -18.32
CA GLY A 536 6.79 4.44 -16.97
C GLY A 536 7.94 5.05 -16.14
N TYR A 537 9.12 5.28 -16.74
CA TYR A 537 10.24 5.96 -16.09
C TYR A 537 10.34 7.43 -16.55
N ARG A 538 10.53 8.33 -15.60
CA ARG A 538 10.51 9.79 -15.79
C ARG A 538 11.78 10.41 -15.17
N PRO A 539 12.85 10.63 -15.97
CA PRO A 539 14.18 10.95 -15.46
C PRO A 539 14.33 12.34 -14.84
N ALA A 540 13.42 13.27 -15.14
CA ALA A 540 13.48 14.64 -14.65
C ALA A 540 12.06 15.22 -14.62
N ILE A 541 11.29 14.84 -13.59
CA ILE A 541 9.97 15.48 -13.35
C ILE A 541 10.17 16.94 -12.91
N ASP A 542 9.13 17.77 -12.99
CA ASP A 542 9.20 19.15 -12.50
C ASP A 542 8.87 19.27 -10.99
N ALA A 543 9.00 20.49 -10.46
CA ALA A 543 8.75 20.77 -9.04
C ALA A 543 7.28 20.54 -8.64
N ASP A 544 6.33 20.82 -9.53
CA ASP A 544 4.90 20.66 -9.27
C ASP A 544 4.54 19.17 -9.21
N GLU A 545 5.06 18.36 -10.12
CA GLU A 545 4.95 16.92 -10.10
C GLU A 545 5.60 16.31 -8.86
N ALA A 546 6.81 16.74 -8.52
CA ALA A 546 7.51 16.25 -7.35
C ALA A 546 6.75 16.60 -6.05
N SER A 547 6.15 17.80 -5.96
CA SER A 547 5.42 18.28 -4.78
C SER A 547 4.23 17.39 -4.39
N LYS A 548 3.67 16.64 -5.34
CA LYS A 548 2.58 15.67 -5.10
C LYS A 548 3.02 14.53 -4.19
N TYR A 549 4.33 14.24 -4.12
CA TYR A 549 4.92 13.24 -3.24
C TYR A 549 5.43 13.82 -1.91
N GLY A 550 5.29 15.13 -1.69
CA GLY A 550 5.65 15.81 -0.44
C GLY A 550 4.79 15.37 0.75
N VAL A 551 5.28 15.61 1.97
CA VAL A 551 4.61 15.18 3.23
C VAL A 551 3.18 15.70 3.35
N GLY A 552 2.94 16.96 2.97
CA GLY A 552 1.61 17.57 3.02
C GLY A 552 0.64 16.95 2.01
N SER A 553 1.05 16.83 0.76
CA SER A 553 0.20 16.38 -0.36
C SER A 553 -0.03 14.87 -0.35
N PHE A 554 1.03 14.09 -0.09
CA PHE A 554 1.02 12.64 -0.24
C PHE A 554 0.49 11.91 0.99
N LEU A 555 0.86 12.40 2.18
CA LEU A 555 0.51 11.74 3.46
C LEU A 555 -0.57 12.48 4.25
N ASN A 556 -0.98 13.68 3.83
CA ASN A 556 -1.73 14.62 4.67
C ASN A 556 -1.05 14.78 6.05
N GLY A 557 0.28 14.85 6.05
CA GLY A 557 1.15 14.74 7.23
C GLY A 557 1.06 15.87 8.25
N ARG A 558 0.45 17.02 7.88
CA ARG A 558 0.49 18.26 8.67
C ARG A 558 0.08 18.05 10.13
N GLU A 559 -1.06 17.43 10.35
CA GLU A 559 -1.64 17.31 11.70
C GLU A 559 -0.90 16.22 12.50
N TRP A 560 -0.90 14.99 11.99
CA TRP A 560 -0.46 13.83 12.77
C TRP A 560 1.06 13.75 12.99
N ILE A 561 1.90 14.27 12.08
CA ILE A 561 3.35 14.29 12.29
C ILE A 561 3.75 15.44 13.24
N SER A 562 3.07 16.59 13.15
CA SER A 562 3.36 17.73 14.05
C SER A 562 2.97 17.42 15.49
N GLU A 563 1.87 16.71 15.71
CA GLU A 563 1.44 16.23 17.02
C GLU A 563 2.47 15.29 17.66
N ALA A 564 3.16 14.50 16.84
CA ALA A 564 4.26 13.68 17.32
C ALA A 564 5.41 14.59 17.79
N GLY A 565 5.65 15.75 17.17
CA GLY A 565 6.75 16.64 17.53
C GLY A 565 8.03 16.34 16.75
N VAL A 566 7.95 15.54 15.69
CA VAL A 566 9.02 15.39 14.71
C VAL A 566 8.98 16.62 13.80
N GLN A 567 10.13 17.29 13.54
CA GLN A 567 10.20 18.56 12.79
C GLN A 567 9.61 18.54 11.36
N PHE A 568 10.26 18.25 10.22
CA PHE A 568 9.64 18.11 8.88
C PHE A 568 9.09 19.36 8.17
N ASP A 569 9.40 19.43 6.87
CA ASP A 569 8.80 20.38 5.93
C ASP A 569 7.63 19.72 5.20
N LEU A 570 6.54 20.48 5.05
CA LEU A 570 5.34 20.02 4.34
C LEU A 570 5.58 19.84 2.83
N ASN A 571 6.48 20.65 2.29
CA ASN A 571 6.83 20.73 0.87
C ASN A 571 8.27 20.23 0.65
N LEU A 572 8.66 20.14 -0.63
CA LEU A 572 9.96 19.67 -1.07
C LEU A 572 11.11 20.63 -0.84
#